data_AF-A0A7C6R372-F1
#
_entry.id   AF-A0A7C6R372-F1
#
_cell.length_a   1.000
_cell.length_b   1.000
_cell.length_c   1.000
_cell.angle_alpha   90.00
_cell.angle_beta   90.00
_cell.angle_gamma   90.00
#
_symmetry.space_group_name_H-M   'P 1'
#
loop_
_entity.id
_entity.type
_entity.pdbx_description
1 polymer ?
#
loop_
_entity_poly.entity_id
_entity_poly.type
_entity_poly.pdbx_seq_one_letter_code
_entity_poly.pdbx_strand_id
1 'polypeptide(L)'
;MSTGQIKVFLDSSVIIAALASRSGGSHEVLALAELGIIVPCISEDVVGEVLRNVQKKLPGCVDSYYALFKVLPFKIVDPTDEDLEYARSLINEKDA
;
A
#
# COMPACT_ATOMS: atom_id res chain seq x y z
N MET A 1 24.64 11.27 8.98
CA MET A 1 24.43 9.89 9.50
C MET A 1 23.15 9.38 8.87
N SER A 2 23.25 8.37 8.00
CA SER A 2 22.08 7.69 7.43
C SER A 2 21.47 6.81 8.53
N THR A 3 20.59 7.39 9.35
CA THR A 3 19.68 6.59 10.17
C THR A 3 18.78 5.85 9.20
N GLY A 4 18.91 4.52 9.11
CA GLY A 4 18.14 3.71 8.18
C GLY A 4 16.65 3.98 8.36
N GLN A 5 16.03 4.64 7.37
CA GLN A 5 14.60 4.92 7.42
C GLN A 5 13.84 3.60 7.50
N ILE A 6 12.83 3.55 8.39
CA ILE A 6 12.02 2.36 8.61
C ILE A 6 11.20 2.10 7.34
N LYS A 7 11.45 0.96 6.69
CA LYS A 7 10.68 0.53 5.52
C LYS A 7 9.45 -0.23 6.00
N VAL A 8 8.28 0.16 5.52
CA VAL A 8 7.01 -0.46 5.90
C VAL A 8 6.28 -0.84 4.62
N PHE A 9 5.98 -2.12 4.46
CA PHE A 9 5.12 -2.57 3.37
C PHE A 9 3.66 -2.26 3.71
N LEU A 10 2.96 -1.58 2.81
CA LEU A 10 1.57 -1.19 2.99
C LEU A 10 0.68 -2.06 2.09
N ASP A 11 -0.20 -2.83 2.72
CA ASP A 11 -1.22 -3.59 2.03
C ASP A 11 -2.33 -2.67 1.47
N SER A 12 -3.07 -3.17 0.49
CA SER A 12 -4.18 -2.45 -0.15
C SER A 12 -5.22 -1.99 0.87
N SER A 13 -5.49 -2.79 1.91
CA SER A 13 -6.43 -2.47 2.97
C SER A 13 -6.08 -1.18 3.74
N VAL A 14 -4.80 -0.93 3.99
CA VAL A 14 -4.33 0.29 4.67
C VAL A 14 -4.63 1.52 3.81
N ILE A 15 -4.30 1.46 2.52
CA ILE A 15 -4.48 2.57 1.58
C ILE A 15 -5.98 2.85 1.38
N ILE A 16 -6.80 1.81 1.20
CA ILE A 16 -8.25 1.94 1.04
C ILE A 16 -8.87 2.57 2.29
N ALA A 17 -8.49 2.11 3.48
CA ALA A 17 -9.02 2.66 4.73
C ALA A 17 -8.64 4.13 4.93
N ALA A 18 -7.41 4.53 4.58
CA ALA A 18 -6.96 5.91 4.65
C ALA A 18 -7.62 6.83 3.61
N LEU A 19 -7.99 6.29 2.43
CA LEU A 19 -8.80 7.01 1.44
C LEU A 19 -10.26 7.19 1.91
N ALA A 20 -10.81 6.19 2.60
CA ALA A 20 -12.17 6.22 3.12
C ALA A 20 -12.34 7.15 4.35
N SER A 21 -11.29 7.32 5.15
CA SER A 21 -11.33 8.11 6.39
C SER A 21 -10.06 8.93 6.59
N ARG A 22 -10.23 10.23 6.88
CA ARG A 22 -9.14 11.14 7.29
C ARG A 22 -8.75 11.02 8.78
N SER A 23 -9.19 9.95 9.43
CA SER A 23 -8.92 9.69 10.83
C SER A 23 -8.68 8.20 11.05
N GLY A 24 -7.88 7.86 12.06
CA GLY A 24 -7.56 6.48 12.42
C GLY A 24 -6.16 6.04 11.96
N GLY A 25 -5.78 4.82 12.35
CA GLY A 25 -4.40 4.33 12.21
C GLY A 25 -3.87 4.33 10.79
N SER A 26 -4.67 3.94 9.79
CA SER A 26 -4.22 3.93 8.40
C SER A 26 -3.91 5.33 7.87
N HIS A 27 -4.68 6.33 8.28
CA HIS A 27 -4.41 7.73 7.92
C HIS A 27 -3.10 8.21 8.56
N GLU A 28 -2.89 7.89 9.84
CA GLU A 28 -1.64 8.21 10.55
C GLU A 28 -0.41 7.55 9.91
N VAL A 29 -0.53 6.30 9.43
CA VAL A 29 0.56 5.63 8.70
C VAL A 29 0.94 6.40 7.44
N LEU A 30 -0.04 6.91 6.68
CA LEU A 30 0.24 7.73 5.49
C LEU A 30 0.83 9.10 5.86
N ALA A 31 0.42 9.69 6.98
CA ALA A 31 1.03 10.92 7.49
C ALA A 31 2.50 10.71 7.89
N LEU A 32 2.84 9.57 8.52
CA LEU A 32 4.24 9.21 8.83
C LEU A 32 5.09 9.05 7.56
N ALA A 33 4.48 8.52 6.49
CA ALA A 33 5.13 8.43 5.19
C ALA A 33 5.34 9.80 4.53
N GLU A 34 4.34 10.68 4.59
CA GLU A 34 4.44 12.07 4.11
C GLU A 34 5.52 12.85 4.84
N LEU A 35 5.64 12.67 6.15
CA LEU A 35 6.67 13.26 7.00
C LEU A 35 8.07 12.64 6.80
N GLY A 36 8.20 11.60 5.99
CA GLY A 36 9.47 10.91 5.72
C GLY A 36 10.01 10.09 6.90
N ILE A 37 9.19 9.83 7.91
CA ILE A 37 9.55 9.02 9.09
C ILE A 37 9.65 7.54 8.68
N ILE A 38 8.75 7.11 7.80
CA ILE A 38 8.79 5.78 7.19
C ILE A 38 8.96 5.88 5.67
N VAL A 39 9.47 4.82 5.07
CA VAL A 39 9.47 4.61 3.62
C VAL A 39 8.33 3.66 3.29
N PRO A 40 7.23 4.15 2.68
CA PRO A 40 6.10 3.32 2.31
C PRO A 40 6.45 2.47 1.09
N CYS A 41 6.53 1.15 1.26
CA CYS A 41 6.72 0.19 0.18
C CYS A 41 5.38 -0.44 -0.21
N ILE A 42 5.16 -0.67 -1.49
CA ILE A 42 3.95 -1.33 -2.05
C ILE A 42 4.36 -2.17 -3.27
N SER A 43 3.50 -3.04 -3.77
CA SER A 43 3.67 -3.72 -5.07
C SER A 43 2.72 -3.16 -6.13
N GLU A 44 2.97 -3.46 -7.41
CA GLU A 44 2.04 -3.14 -8.51
C GLU A 44 0.66 -3.80 -8.30
N ASP A 45 0.62 -5.00 -7.74
CA ASP A 45 -0.62 -5.69 -7.40
C ASP A 45 -1.45 -4.92 -6.38
N VAL A 46 -0.80 -4.35 -5.35
CA VAL A 46 -1.45 -3.47 -4.37
C VAL A 46 -2.05 -2.25 -5.07
N VAL A 47 -1.31 -1.61 -5.99
CA VAL A 47 -1.83 -0.48 -6.77
C VAL A 47 -3.10 -0.86 -7.53
N GLY A 48 -3.07 -1.99 -8.23
CA GLY A 48 -4.21 -2.51 -8.98
C GLY A 48 -5.41 -2.83 -8.08
N GLU A 49 -5.17 -3.45 -6.93
CA GLU A 49 -6.23 -3.78 -5.98
C GLU A 49 -6.88 -2.54 -5.37
N VAL A 50 -6.09 -1.55 -4.96
CA VAL A 50 -6.59 -0.28 -4.42
C VAL A 50 -7.47 0.38 -5.47
N LEU A 51 -7.00 0.55 -6.71
CA LEU A 51 -7.77 1.21 -7.75
C LEU A 51 -9.11 0.50 -8.03
N ARG A 52 -9.09 -0.83 -8.18
CA ARG A 52 -10.31 -1.64 -8.39
C ARG A 52 -11.30 -1.45 -7.22
N ASN A 53 -10.82 -1.50 -5.99
CA ASN A 53 -11.67 -1.37 -4.80
C ASN A 53 -12.20 0.06 -4.65
N VAL A 54 -11.38 1.09 -4.89
CA VAL A 54 -11.80 2.49 -4.82
C VAL A 54 -12.85 2.78 -5.87
N GLN A 55 -12.65 2.38 -7.13
CA GLN A 55 -13.66 2.55 -8.19
C GLN A 55 -14.98 1.85 -7.86
N LYS A 56 -14.92 0.65 -7.26
CA LYS A 56 -16.11 -0.15 -6.95
C LYS A 56 -16.84 0.29 -5.68
N LYS A 57 -16.10 0.61 -4.61
CA LYS A 57 -16.64 0.79 -3.25
C LYS A 57 -16.61 2.24 -2.77
N LEU A 58 -15.69 3.05 -3.29
CA LEU A 58 -15.45 4.45 -2.87
C LEU A 58 -15.33 5.37 -4.10
N PRO A 59 -16.33 5.40 -5.00
CA PRO A 59 -16.19 6.09 -6.29
C PRO A 59 -15.89 7.61 -6.14
N GLY A 60 -16.35 8.25 -5.05
CA GLY A 60 -16.02 9.64 -4.75
C GLY A 60 -14.56 9.89 -4.32
N CYS A 61 -13.78 8.84 -4.10
CA CYS A 61 -12.39 8.91 -3.66
C CYS A 61 -11.38 8.65 -4.79
N VAL A 62 -11.82 8.46 -6.04
CA VAL A 62 -10.92 8.16 -7.18
C VAL A 62 -9.90 9.29 -7.41
N ASP A 63 -10.31 10.54 -7.34
CA ASP A 63 -9.38 11.67 -7.47
C ASP A 63 -8.39 11.73 -6.29
N SER A 64 -8.85 11.36 -5.09
CA SER A 64 -7.99 11.28 -3.90
C SER A 64 -6.96 10.17 -4.04
N TYR A 65 -7.31 9.04 -4.66
CA TYR A 65 -6.36 7.99 -5.00
C TYR A 65 -5.24 8.52 -5.91
N TYR A 66 -5.58 9.20 -7.01
CA TYR A 66 -4.55 9.75 -7.91
C TYR A 66 -3.68 10.82 -7.23
N ALA A 67 -4.28 11.67 -6.40
CA ALA A 67 -3.53 12.66 -5.63
C ALA A 67 -2.57 12.00 -4.65
N LEU A 68 -3.03 10.97 -3.93
CA LEU A 68 -2.23 10.24 -2.94
C LEU A 68 -0.96 9.65 -3.57
N PHE A 69 -1.12 8.92 -4.68
CA PHE A 69 0.00 8.28 -5.39
C PHE A 69 0.94 9.27 -6.08
N LYS A 70 0.50 10.50 -6.32
CA LYS A 70 1.34 11.58 -6.84
C LYS A 70 2.16 12.28 -5.74
N VAL A 71 1.63 12.34 -4.52
CA VAL A 71 2.23 13.08 -3.40
C VAL A 71 3.13 12.20 -2.55
N LEU A 72 2.68 11.00 -2.20
CA LEU A 72 3.42 10.14 -1.28
C LEU A 72 4.61 9.46 -1.98
N PRO A 73 5.76 9.34 -1.29
CA PRO A 73 6.97 8.76 -1.85
C PRO A 73 6.95 7.22 -1.82
N PHE A 74 5.90 6.61 -2.39
CA PHE A 74 5.78 5.16 -2.49
C PHE A 74 6.97 4.55 -3.23
N LYS A 75 7.50 3.46 -2.70
CA LYS A 75 8.48 2.61 -3.37
C LYS A 75 7.81 1.33 -3.84
N ILE A 76 7.85 1.09 -5.14
CA ILE A 76 7.43 -0.19 -5.70
C ILE A 76 8.48 -1.25 -5.34
N VAL A 77 8.02 -2.33 -4.73
CA VAL A 77 8.79 -3.51 -4.34
C VAL A 77 7.92 -4.71 -4.68
N ASP A 78 8.11 -5.22 -5.90
CA ASP A 78 7.42 -6.43 -6.36
C ASP A 78 8.17 -7.68 -5.90
N PRO A 79 7.44 -8.77 -5.61
CA PRO A 79 8.05 -10.04 -5.25
C PRO A 79 8.83 -10.61 -6.44
N THR A 80 9.91 -11.32 -6.15
CA THR A 80 10.61 -12.13 -7.15
C THR A 80 9.88 -13.45 -7.41
N ASP A 81 10.22 -14.14 -8.50
CA ASP A 81 9.71 -15.49 -8.75
C ASP A 81 10.02 -16.45 -7.58
N GLU A 82 11.20 -16.31 -6.96
CA GLU A 82 11.59 -17.08 -5.77
C GLU A 82 10.70 -16.76 -4.56
N ASP A 83 10.37 -15.48 -4.33
CA ASP A 83 9.43 -15.09 -3.26
C ASP A 83 8.04 -15.69 -3.49
N LEU A 84 7.58 -15.70 -4.75
CA LEU A 84 6.28 -16.27 -5.13
C LEU A 84 6.25 -17.78 -4.96
N GLU A 85 7.30 -18.50 -5.37
CA GLU A 85 7.43 -19.94 -5.15
C GLU A 85 7.45 -20.28 -3.66
N TYR A 86 8.19 -19.51 -2.87
CA TYR A 86 8.20 -19.66 -1.42
C TYR A 86 6.82 -19.40 -0.82
N ALA A 87 6.14 -18.30 -1.20
CA ALA A 87 4.81 -17.98 -0.71
C ALA A 87 3.77 -19.07 -1.05
N ARG A 88 3.85 -19.65 -2.26
CA ARG A 88 3.01 -20.80 -2.67
C ARG A 88 3.20 -22.01 -1.76
N SER A 89 4.38 -22.21 -1.19
CA SER A 89 4.63 -23.30 -0.23
C SER A 89 4.01 -23.05 1.16
N LEU A 90 3.66 -21.80 1.48
CA LEU A 90 3.11 -21.40 2.78
C LEU A 90 1.59 -21.33 2.77
N ILE A 91 0.99 -21.00 1.64
CA ILE A 91 -0.47 -20.84 1.49
C ILE A 91 -1.13 -22.17 1.13
N ASN A 92 -2.39 -22.36 1.56
CA ASN A 92 -3.17 -23.47 1.07
C ASN A 92 -3.47 -23.26 -0.42
N GLU A 93 -3.30 -24.28 -1.27
CA GLU A 93 -3.60 -24.16 -2.71
C GLU A 93 -5.02 -23.65 -3.01
N LYS A 94 -5.97 -23.85 -2.08
CA LYS A 94 -7.35 -23.36 -2.25
C LYS A 94 -7.51 -21.85 -2.01
N ASP A 95 -6.52 -21.24 -1.34
CA ASP A 95 -6.47 -19.82 -1.01
C ASP A 95 -5.40 -19.07 -1.85
N ALA A 96 -4.74 -19.77 -2.77
CA ALA A 96 -3.66 -19.28 -3.64
C ALA A 96 -4.14 -18.65 -4.95
#